data_AF-A0A0F8ST40-F1
#
_entry.id   AF-A0A0F8ST40-F1
#
_cell.length_a   1.000
_cell.length_b   1.000
_cell.length_c   1.000
_cell.angle_alpha   90.00
_cell.angle_beta   90.00
_cell.angle_gamma   90.00
#
_symmetry.space_group_name_H-M   'P 1'
#
loop_
_entity.id
_entity.type
_entity.pdbx_description
1 polymer ?
#
loop_
_entity_poly.entity_id
_entity_poly.type
_entity_poly.pdbx_seq_one_letter_code
_entity_poly.pdbx_strand_id
1 'polypeptide(L)'
;MAYRNGTYIAFDGLGQTNPILSDFKYYGNIQAWAANKNIDFKYVDSHDKTCAVKDSSLRTTLEDRIRERLSNSKNMIVILSSDTRKTGSYLSYEIEKAVDYYEIPLIIAYVDYRVVANPSQLSEYWPDVLSSRVENGTAKAIHIPFVKDAILDSIGQFNISNMPATAKNYYSKEAHQAFGVLSSTSNFTNTLK
;
A
#
# COMPACT_ATOMS: atom_id res chain seq x y z
N MET A 1 9.06 -15.02 20.19
CA MET A 1 8.61 -13.81 19.47
C MET A 1 8.57 -14.15 17.99
N ALA A 2 7.41 -14.12 17.32
CA ALA A 2 7.38 -14.31 15.87
C ALA A 2 8.09 -13.11 15.22
N TYR A 3 9.12 -13.37 14.43
CA TYR A 3 9.93 -12.32 13.80
C TYR A 3 9.12 -11.70 12.66
N ARG A 4 8.57 -10.50 12.86
CA ARG A 4 7.82 -9.77 11.83
C ARG A 4 8.79 -9.19 10.81
N ASN A 5 8.93 -9.83 9.66
CA ASN A 5 9.84 -9.36 8.61
C ASN A 5 9.17 -9.22 7.23
N GLY A 6 7.95 -9.74 7.07
CA GLY A 6 7.27 -9.72 5.79
C GLY A 6 6.77 -8.33 5.40
N THR A 7 6.58 -8.10 4.11
CA THR A 7 5.91 -6.90 3.58
C THR A 7 4.53 -7.30 3.07
N TYR A 8 3.47 -6.81 3.71
CA TYR A 8 2.10 -7.09 3.27
C TYR A 8 1.75 -6.22 2.07
N ILE A 9 1.16 -6.76 1.01
CA ILE A 9 0.68 -5.99 -0.14
C ILE A 9 -0.84 -6.04 -0.19
N ALA A 10 -1.45 -4.86 -0.13
CA ALA A 10 -2.88 -4.63 -0.19
C ALA A 10 -3.23 -3.78 -1.41
N PHE A 11 -4.31 -4.16 -2.09
CA PHE A 11 -4.84 -3.48 -3.27
C PHE A 11 -6.33 -3.83 -3.39
N ASP A 12 -7.08 -3.02 -4.14
CA ASP A 12 -8.48 -3.32 -4.42
C ASP A 12 -8.59 -4.35 -5.55
N GLY A 13 -9.33 -5.44 -5.31
CA GLY A 13 -9.60 -6.44 -6.34
C GLY A 13 -10.58 -5.97 -7.42
N LEU A 14 -11.18 -4.78 -7.27
CA LEU A 14 -12.15 -4.16 -8.19
C LEU A 14 -13.36 -5.07 -8.56
N GLY A 15 -13.64 -6.09 -7.74
CA GLY A 15 -14.65 -7.11 -8.03
C GLY A 15 -14.33 -7.98 -9.25
N GLN A 16 -13.11 -7.91 -9.78
CA GLN A 16 -12.67 -8.64 -10.95
C GLN A 16 -12.17 -10.03 -10.58
N THR A 17 -12.67 -11.05 -11.28
CA THR A 17 -12.14 -12.42 -11.16
C THR A 17 -10.88 -12.62 -11.99
N ASN A 18 -10.66 -11.77 -13.01
CA ASN A 18 -9.46 -11.81 -13.84
C ASN A 18 -8.34 -10.97 -13.21
N PRO A 19 -7.21 -11.59 -12.81
CA PRO A 19 -6.09 -10.88 -12.20
C PRO A 19 -5.41 -9.85 -13.14
N ILE A 20 -5.62 -9.93 -14.45
CA ILE A 20 -5.09 -8.94 -15.41
C ILE A 20 -5.89 -7.63 -15.36
N LEU A 21 -7.18 -7.72 -15.01
CA LEU A 21 -8.12 -6.59 -14.98
C LEU A 21 -8.19 -5.93 -13.59
N SER A 22 -7.51 -6.48 -12.60
CA SER A 22 -7.42 -5.90 -11.25
C SER A 22 -6.05 -5.27 -11.02
N ASP A 23 -5.90 -4.61 -9.87
CA ASP A 23 -4.62 -4.06 -9.43
C ASP A 23 -3.55 -5.14 -9.13
N PHE A 24 -3.87 -6.44 -9.31
CA PHE A 24 -2.92 -7.54 -9.15
C PHE A 24 -1.71 -7.44 -10.11
N LYS A 25 -1.85 -6.83 -11.29
CA LYS A 25 -0.70 -6.57 -12.18
C LYS A 25 0.40 -5.75 -11.50
N TYR A 26 0.03 -4.84 -10.59
CA TYR A 26 0.99 -4.03 -9.84
C TYR A 26 1.73 -4.85 -8.78
N TYR A 27 1.06 -5.83 -8.17
CA TYR A 27 1.73 -6.80 -7.31
C TYR A 27 2.81 -7.58 -8.06
N GLY A 28 2.51 -8.07 -9.27
CA GLY A 28 3.50 -8.75 -10.13
C GLY A 28 4.72 -7.88 -10.43
N ASN A 29 4.52 -6.59 -10.69
CA ASN A 29 5.61 -5.63 -10.89
C ASN A 29 6.52 -5.50 -9.65
N ILE A 30 5.93 -5.39 -8.45
CA ILE A 30 6.70 -5.29 -7.20
C ILE A 30 7.54 -6.56 -6.98
N GLN A 31 6.96 -7.74 -7.20
CA GLN A 31 7.70 -9.00 -7.10
C GLN A 31 8.88 -9.05 -8.08
N ALA A 32 8.65 -8.68 -9.34
CA ALA A 32 9.70 -8.66 -10.36
C ALA A 32 10.84 -7.69 -9.99
N TRP A 33 10.51 -6.51 -9.46
CA TRP A 33 11.50 -5.53 -9.03
C TRP A 33 12.33 -5.98 -7.83
N ALA A 34 11.73 -6.77 -6.94
CA ALA A 34 12.33 -7.26 -5.72
C ALA A 34 12.91 -8.68 -5.82
N ALA A 35 12.91 -9.30 -7.01
CA ALA A 35 13.37 -10.67 -7.23
C ALA A 35 14.79 -10.94 -6.68
N ASN A 36 15.68 -9.94 -6.70
CA ASN A 36 17.05 -10.05 -6.21
C ASN A 36 17.26 -9.52 -4.78
N LYS A 37 16.19 -9.11 -4.08
CA LYS A 37 16.27 -8.43 -2.78
C LYS A 37 15.86 -9.32 -1.60
N ASN A 38 15.53 -10.60 -1.84
CA ASN A 38 15.08 -11.57 -0.82
C ASN A 38 14.00 -11.00 0.13
N ILE A 39 13.03 -10.28 -0.43
CA ILE A 39 11.93 -9.68 0.34
C ILE A 39 10.80 -10.71 0.46
N ASP A 40 10.39 -11.00 1.70
CA ASP A 40 9.25 -11.89 1.98
C ASP A 40 7.93 -11.12 1.80
N PHE A 41 7.37 -11.16 0.59
CA PHE A 41 6.07 -10.55 0.33
C PHE A 41 4.93 -11.45 0.82
N LYS A 42 4.00 -10.83 1.55
CA LYS A 42 2.73 -11.43 1.95
C LYS A 42 1.61 -10.72 1.19
N TYR A 43 0.72 -11.44 0.54
CA TYR A 43 -0.49 -10.87 -0.06
C TYR A 43 -1.62 -11.88 0.03
N VAL A 44 -2.86 -11.45 -0.11
CA VAL A 44 -4.05 -12.31 -0.20
C VAL A 44 -4.66 -12.22 -1.60
N ASP A 45 -5.01 -13.37 -2.17
CA ASP A 45 -5.53 -13.48 -3.53
C ASP A 45 -6.82 -12.66 -3.71
N SER A 46 -6.89 -11.87 -4.78
CA SER A 46 -8.07 -11.08 -5.12
C SER A 46 -9.32 -11.93 -5.38
N HIS A 47 -9.15 -13.18 -5.83
CA HIS A 47 -10.26 -14.11 -6.02
C HIS A 47 -10.88 -14.50 -4.67
N ASP A 48 -10.04 -14.88 -3.71
CA ASP A 48 -10.46 -15.17 -2.33
C ASP A 48 -11.22 -13.96 -1.75
N LYS A 49 -10.71 -12.74 -1.94
CA LYS A 49 -11.37 -11.49 -1.51
C LYS A 49 -12.75 -11.33 -2.12
N THR A 50 -12.91 -11.60 -3.42
CA THR A 50 -14.17 -11.40 -4.13
C THR A 50 -15.22 -12.44 -3.73
N CYS A 51 -14.82 -13.70 -3.59
CA CYS A 51 -15.70 -14.79 -3.14
C CYS A 51 -16.20 -14.56 -1.71
N ALA A 52 -15.32 -14.09 -0.82
CA ALA A 52 -15.65 -13.82 0.57
C ALA A 52 -16.62 -12.65 0.80
N VAL A 53 -16.90 -11.80 -0.21
CA VAL A 53 -17.95 -10.76 -0.08
C VAL A 53 -19.35 -11.39 -0.05
N LYS A 54 -19.52 -12.59 -0.63
CA LYS A 54 -20.83 -13.24 -0.81
C LYS A 54 -21.12 -14.38 0.17
N ASP A 55 -20.08 -14.93 0.80
CA ASP A 55 -20.19 -16.12 1.66
C ASP A 55 -19.52 -15.87 3.03
N SER A 56 -20.30 -16.03 4.10
CA SER A 56 -19.85 -15.77 5.48
C SER A 56 -18.80 -16.78 5.97
N SER A 57 -18.81 -18.01 5.49
CA SER A 57 -17.84 -19.05 5.88
C SER A 57 -16.47 -18.80 5.23
N LEU A 58 -16.49 -18.38 3.96
CA LEU A 58 -15.29 -17.95 3.24
C LEU A 58 -14.73 -16.65 3.82
N ARG A 59 -15.59 -15.77 4.33
CA ARG A 59 -15.19 -14.54 5.02
C ARG A 59 -14.35 -14.80 6.26
N THR A 60 -14.80 -15.66 7.18
CA THR A 60 -13.99 -15.96 8.38
C THR A 60 -12.64 -16.56 8.02
N THR A 61 -12.62 -17.50 7.07
CA THR A 61 -11.38 -18.12 6.59
C THR A 61 -10.43 -17.10 5.96
N LEU A 62 -10.97 -16.16 5.18
CA LEU A 62 -10.20 -15.08 4.57
C LEU A 62 -9.62 -14.14 5.61
N GLU A 63 -10.45 -13.71 6.57
CA GLU A 63 -10.05 -12.83 7.66
C GLU A 63 -8.94 -13.47 8.51
N ASP A 64 -9.00 -14.79 8.76
CA ASP A 64 -7.93 -15.53 9.43
C ASP A 64 -6.60 -15.47 8.67
N ARG A 65 -6.63 -15.69 7.34
CA ARG A 65 -5.43 -15.58 6.49
C ARG A 65 -4.86 -14.16 6.45
N ILE A 66 -5.73 -13.15 6.39
CA ILE A 66 -5.33 -11.73 6.44
C ILE A 66 -4.62 -11.46 7.77
N ARG A 67 -5.24 -11.85 8.89
CA ARG A 67 -4.70 -11.66 10.24
C ARG A 67 -3.37 -12.37 10.43
N GLU A 68 -3.26 -13.62 10.00
CA GLU A 68 -2.00 -14.38 10.04
C GLU A 68 -0.90 -13.66 9.26
N ARG A 69 -1.18 -13.22 8.04
CA ARG A 69 -0.19 -12.54 7.19
C ARG A 69 0.23 -11.18 7.77
N LEU A 70 -0.73 -10.37 8.23
CA LEU A 70 -0.44 -9.10 8.87
C LEU A 70 0.38 -9.28 10.16
N SER A 71 0.07 -10.31 10.95
CA SER A 71 0.80 -10.60 12.19
C SER A 71 2.29 -10.92 11.98
N ASN A 72 2.66 -11.33 10.76
CA ASN A 72 4.02 -11.66 10.34
C ASN A 72 4.69 -10.54 9.52
N SER A 73 4.00 -9.41 9.31
CA SER A 73 4.48 -8.29 8.51
C SER A 73 5.05 -7.16 9.36
N LYS A 74 6.08 -6.51 8.82
CA LYS A 74 6.71 -5.32 9.43
C LYS A 74 6.18 -4.00 8.87
N ASN A 75 5.60 -4.04 7.68
CA ASN A 75 5.01 -2.91 6.97
C ASN A 75 3.94 -3.41 5.98
N MET A 76 3.09 -2.52 5.51
CA MET A 76 2.08 -2.78 4.48
C MET A 76 2.24 -1.80 3.32
N ILE A 77 2.27 -2.30 2.08
CA ILE A 77 2.11 -1.52 0.87
C ILE A 77 0.63 -1.48 0.51
N VAL A 78 0.09 -0.28 0.35
CA VAL A 78 -1.27 -0.03 -0.12
C VAL A 78 -1.17 0.56 -1.53
N ILE A 79 -1.56 -0.22 -2.53
CA ILE A 79 -1.56 0.23 -3.93
C ILE A 79 -2.89 0.93 -4.19
N LEU A 80 -2.83 2.20 -4.62
CA LEU A 80 -4.01 3.00 -4.97
C LEU A 80 -3.93 3.44 -6.44
N SER A 81 -5.05 3.31 -7.12
CA SER A 81 -5.31 3.72 -8.51
C SER A 81 -6.57 4.57 -8.57
N SER A 82 -6.82 5.23 -9.70
CA SER A 82 -8.05 5.99 -9.95
C SER A 82 -9.34 5.15 -9.80
N ASP A 83 -9.22 3.84 -9.99
CA ASP A 83 -10.33 2.89 -9.91
C ASP A 83 -10.57 2.34 -8.50
N THR A 84 -9.68 2.65 -7.54
CA THR A 84 -9.79 2.15 -6.17
C THR A 84 -11.08 2.62 -5.51
N ARG A 85 -11.89 1.67 -5.02
CA ARG A 85 -13.19 1.98 -4.43
C ARG A 85 -13.03 2.60 -3.04
N LYS A 86 -13.89 3.58 -2.76
CA LYS A 86 -13.96 4.26 -1.45
C LYS A 86 -14.38 3.32 -0.31
N THR A 87 -15.30 2.41 -0.60
CA THR A 87 -15.90 1.47 0.36
C THR A 87 -16.22 0.13 -0.31
N GLY A 88 -16.60 -0.86 0.49
CA GLY A 88 -17.07 -2.16 -0.03
C GLY A 88 -15.98 -3.07 -0.60
N SER A 89 -14.71 -2.79 -0.28
CA SER A 89 -13.57 -3.65 -0.60
C SER A 89 -12.96 -4.25 0.67
N TYR A 90 -12.38 -5.45 0.55
CA TYR A 90 -11.57 -6.03 1.62
C TYR A 90 -10.32 -5.18 1.93
N LEU A 91 -9.91 -4.29 1.02
CA LEU A 91 -8.86 -3.31 1.28
C LEU A 91 -9.17 -2.48 2.54
N SER A 92 -10.44 -2.12 2.76
CA SER A 92 -10.88 -1.40 3.96
C SER A 92 -10.60 -2.20 5.24
N TYR A 93 -10.88 -3.51 5.23
CA TYR A 93 -10.60 -4.39 6.37
C TYR A 93 -9.09 -4.56 6.61
N GLU A 94 -8.32 -4.74 5.54
CA GLU A 94 -6.86 -4.87 5.62
C GLU A 94 -6.21 -3.63 6.24
N ILE A 95 -6.61 -2.43 5.80
CA ILE A 95 -6.11 -1.15 6.33
C ILE A 95 -6.51 -0.97 7.80
N GLU A 96 -7.76 -1.27 8.16
CA GLU A 96 -8.20 -1.24 9.57
C GLU A 96 -7.30 -2.12 10.44
N LYS A 97 -7.10 -3.39 10.04
CA LYS A 97 -6.29 -4.32 10.84
C LYS A 97 -4.84 -3.90 10.91
N ALA A 98 -4.25 -3.46 9.80
CA ALA A 98 -2.86 -3.01 9.77
C ALA A 98 -2.59 -1.86 10.72
N VAL A 99 -3.45 -0.84 10.72
CA VAL A 99 -3.27 0.36 11.54
C VAL A 99 -3.69 0.13 12.98
N ASP A 100 -4.90 -0.41 13.21
CA ASP A 100 -5.52 -0.36 14.54
C ASP A 100 -5.15 -1.55 15.43
N TYR A 101 -4.72 -2.67 14.83
CA TYR A 101 -4.47 -3.92 15.57
C TYR A 101 -3.01 -4.36 15.50
N TYR A 102 -2.40 -4.30 14.32
CA TYR A 102 -1.01 -4.73 14.12
C TYR A 102 0.00 -3.60 14.24
N GLU A 103 -0.48 -2.34 14.21
CA GLU A 103 0.31 -1.12 14.34
C GLU A 103 1.50 -1.10 13.39
N ILE A 104 1.30 -1.55 12.15
CA ILE A 104 2.34 -1.55 11.11
C ILE A 104 2.23 -0.29 10.24
N PRO A 105 3.35 0.31 9.82
CA PRO A 105 3.32 1.48 8.97
C PRO A 105 2.83 1.14 7.56
N LEU A 106 2.18 2.13 6.93
CA LEU A 106 1.66 2.06 5.58
C LEU A 106 2.61 2.73 4.57
N ILE A 107 2.81 2.08 3.44
CA ILE A 107 3.49 2.59 2.26
C ILE A 107 2.41 2.74 1.18
N ILE A 108 1.91 3.96 1.00
CA ILE A 108 0.80 4.25 0.08
C ILE A 108 1.40 4.60 -1.27
N ALA A 109 1.26 3.67 -2.23
CA ALA A 109 1.84 3.77 -3.55
C ALA A 109 0.78 4.14 -4.59
N TYR A 110 0.92 5.32 -5.20
CA TYR A 110 -0.02 5.81 -6.21
C TYR A 110 0.41 5.40 -7.61
N VAL A 111 -0.41 4.56 -8.23
CA VAL A 111 -0.17 4.00 -9.56
C VAL A 111 -0.07 5.10 -10.62
N ASP A 112 -0.98 6.06 -10.58
CA ASP A 112 -1.17 7.06 -11.64
C ASP A 112 -0.20 8.24 -11.52
N TYR A 113 0.59 8.31 -10.44
CA TYR A 113 1.50 9.41 -10.18
C TYR A 113 2.95 9.04 -10.43
N ARG A 114 3.63 9.93 -11.15
CA ARG A 114 5.08 9.95 -11.33
C ARG A 114 5.78 10.65 -10.17
N VAL A 115 5.19 11.72 -9.64
CA VAL A 115 5.72 12.52 -8.53
C VAL A 115 4.62 12.73 -7.49
N VAL A 116 4.95 12.51 -6.22
CA VAL A 116 4.07 12.76 -5.07
C VAL A 116 4.74 13.80 -4.17
N ALA A 117 4.35 15.06 -4.36
CA ALA A 117 4.89 16.21 -3.63
C ALA A 117 3.95 16.73 -2.53
N ASN A 118 2.65 16.44 -2.62
CA ASN A 118 1.67 16.86 -1.63
C ASN A 118 0.57 15.79 -1.47
N PRO A 119 0.67 14.90 -0.47
CA PRO A 119 -0.33 13.85 -0.24
C PRO A 119 -1.74 14.36 0.03
N SER A 120 -1.90 15.55 0.64
CA SER A 120 -3.21 16.10 0.97
C SER A 120 -4.08 16.37 -0.27
N GLN A 121 -3.47 16.58 -1.44
CA GLN A 121 -4.18 16.75 -2.70
C GLN A 121 -4.59 15.41 -3.35
N LEU A 122 -4.19 14.28 -2.76
CA LEU A 122 -4.47 12.93 -3.26
C LEU A 122 -5.56 12.21 -2.46
N SER A 123 -6.28 12.93 -1.59
CA SER A 123 -7.34 12.37 -0.74
C SER A 123 -8.48 11.73 -1.52
N GLU A 124 -8.67 12.14 -2.77
CA GLU A 124 -9.63 11.54 -3.69
C GLU A 124 -9.32 10.07 -3.99
N TYR A 125 -8.06 9.62 -3.89
CA TYR A 125 -7.67 8.22 -4.07
C TYR A 125 -7.86 7.36 -2.81
N TRP A 126 -8.05 7.98 -1.64
CA TRP A 126 -8.08 7.25 -0.37
C TRP A 126 -9.42 6.56 -0.13
N PRO A 127 -9.46 5.26 0.20
CA PRO A 127 -10.62 4.66 0.82
C PRO A 127 -11.01 5.41 2.10
N ASP A 128 -12.28 5.41 2.47
CA ASP A 128 -12.77 6.21 3.62
C ASP A 128 -12.08 5.82 4.94
N VAL A 129 -11.77 4.52 5.07
CA VAL A 129 -11.00 3.94 6.19
C VAL A 129 -9.59 4.53 6.27
N LEU A 130 -8.93 4.71 5.12
CA LEU A 130 -7.60 5.32 5.06
C LEU A 130 -7.69 6.81 5.37
N SER A 131 -8.63 7.52 4.72
CA SER A 131 -8.85 8.95 4.92
C SER A 131 -9.04 9.28 6.40
N SER A 132 -9.92 8.55 7.09
CA SER A 132 -10.18 8.73 8.51
C SER A 132 -8.92 8.63 9.37
N ARG A 133 -8.04 7.65 9.09
CA ARG A 133 -6.80 7.38 9.83
C ARG A 133 -5.67 8.34 9.49
N VAL A 134 -5.68 8.87 8.27
CA VAL A 134 -4.73 9.89 7.83
C VAL A 134 -5.07 11.23 8.45
N GLU A 135 -6.34 11.61 8.48
CA GLU A 135 -6.79 12.89 9.04
C GLU A 135 -6.74 12.94 10.57
N ASN A 136 -7.07 11.84 11.26
CA ASN A 136 -6.96 11.78 12.73
C ASN A 136 -5.53 11.49 13.22
N GLY A 137 -4.58 11.22 12.31
CA GLY A 137 -3.17 10.98 12.62
C GLY A 137 -2.85 9.61 13.23
N THR A 138 -3.77 8.65 13.26
CA THR A 138 -3.50 7.30 13.79
C THR A 138 -2.65 6.46 12.84
N ALA A 139 -2.78 6.68 11.52
CA ALA A 139 -1.90 6.02 10.56
C ALA A 139 -0.49 6.60 10.61
N LYS A 140 0.52 5.73 10.57
CA LYS A 140 1.89 6.11 10.22
C LYS A 140 2.14 5.72 8.78
N ALA A 141 2.17 6.70 7.88
CA ALA A 141 2.16 6.42 6.45
C ALA A 141 3.15 7.30 5.67
N ILE A 142 3.78 6.68 4.68
CA ILE A 142 4.50 7.39 3.63
C ILE A 142 3.75 7.26 2.30
N HIS A 143 3.59 8.38 1.61
CA HIS A 143 2.93 8.51 0.33
C HIS A 143 3.99 8.64 -0.77
N ILE A 144 3.96 7.72 -1.73
CA ILE A 144 5.01 7.57 -2.74
C ILE A 144 4.42 7.36 -4.14
N PRO A 145 5.12 7.78 -5.20
CA PRO A 145 4.76 7.36 -6.55
C PRO A 145 5.00 5.85 -6.71
N PHE A 146 4.20 5.18 -7.55
CA PHE A 146 4.41 3.77 -7.86
C PHE A 146 5.60 3.60 -8.81
N VAL A 147 6.80 3.63 -8.24
CA VAL A 147 8.09 3.55 -8.92
C VAL A 147 9.01 2.63 -8.14
N LYS A 148 9.77 1.80 -8.86
CA LYS A 148 10.64 0.75 -8.31
C LYS A 148 11.49 1.24 -7.14
N ASP A 149 12.28 2.30 -7.35
CA ASP A 149 13.27 2.71 -6.36
C ASP A 149 12.61 3.29 -5.10
N ALA A 150 11.53 4.07 -5.25
CA ALA A 150 10.76 4.59 -4.13
C ALA A 150 10.11 3.46 -3.29
N ILE A 151 9.59 2.43 -3.95
CA ILE A 151 8.99 1.26 -3.29
C ILE A 151 10.08 0.45 -2.55
N LEU A 152 11.19 0.12 -3.20
CA LEU A 152 12.25 -0.67 -2.58
C LEU A 152 12.92 0.07 -1.41
N ASP A 153 13.13 1.37 -1.55
CA ASP A 153 13.66 2.22 -0.48
C ASP A 153 12.70 2.25 0.72
N SER A 154 11.42 2.53 0.48
CA SER A 154 10.42 2.60 1.57
C SER A 154 10.24 1.26 2.31
N ILE A 155 10.30 0.12 1.61
CA ILE A 155 10.28 -1.21 2.24
C ILE A 155 11.50 -1.43 3.15
N GLY A 156 12.67 -0.95 2.72
CA GLY A 156 13.91 -1.06 3.49
C GLY A 156 13.94 -0.14 4.70
N GLN A 157 13.36 1.05 4.58
CA GLN A 157 13.37 2.08 5.62
C GLN A 157 12.31 1.84 6.69
N PHE A 158 11.04 1.62 6.31
CA PHE A 158 9.93 1.67 7.25
C PHE A 158 9.53 0.32 7.81
N ASN A 159 9.43 0.25 9.13
CA ASN A 159 8.98 -0.93 9.87
C ASN A 159 8.42 -0.50 11.24
N ILE A 160 8.02 -1.46 12.06
CA ILE A 160 7.45 -1.21 13.40
C ILE A 160 8.40 -0.39 14.30
N SER A 161 9.71 -0.59 14.18
CA SER A 161 10.72 0.16 14.96
C SER A 161 11.12 1.48 14.32
N ASN A 162 10.87 1.67 13.02
CA ASN A 162 11.17 2.90 12.29
C ASN A 162 9.95 3.31 11.45
N MET A 163 8.97 3.94 12.09
CA MET A 163 7.74 4.36 11.44
C MET A 163 7.88 5.73 10.77
N PRO A 164 7.08 6.02 9.73
CA PRO A 164 6.92 7.39 9.24
C PRO A 164 6.55 8.35 10.38
N ALA A 165 7.10 9.56 10.36
CA ALA A 165 6.85 10.53 11.44
C ALA A 165 5.37 10.93 11.56
N THR A 166 4.70 11.09 10.41
CA THR A 166 3.32 11.53 10.31
C THR A 166 2.48 10.59 9.44
N ALA A 167 1.18 10.81 9.39
CA ALA A 167 0.26 10.10 8.50
C ALA A 167 0.34 10.56 7.04
N LYS A 168 1.02 11.69 6.78
CA LYS A 168 1.13 12.33 5.47
C LYS A 168 2.61 12.49 5.07
N ASN A 169 3.48 11.57 5.49
CA ASN A 169 4.91 11.64 5.15
C ASN A 169 5.09 11.40 3.64
N TYR A 170 6.11 12.02 3.02
CA TYR A 170 6.42 11.83 1.61
C TYR A 170 7.91 12.10 1.36
N TYR A 171 8.44 11.62 0.24
CA TYR A 171 9.83 11.83 -0.12
C TYR A 171 10.10 13.27 -0.57
N SER A 172 11.31 13.79 -0.27
CA SER A 172 11.71 15.12 -0.68
C SER A 172 11.87 15.25 -2.21
N LYS A 173 12.09 16.49 -2.68
CA LYS A 173 12.37 16.76 -4.10
C LYS A 173 13.63 16.01 -4.57
N GLU A 174 14.67 15.99 -3.75
CA GLU A 174 15.97 15.38 -4.03
C GLU A 174 15.83 13.85 -4.14
N ALA A 175 15.03 13.24 -3.26
CA ALA A 175 14.73 11.81 -3.36
C ALA A 175 13.99 11.47 -4.67
N HIS A 176 13.01 12.27 -5.07
CA HIS A 176 12.34 12.10 -6.37
C HIS A 176 13.29 12.27 -7.57
N GLN A 177 14.31 13.13 -7.48
CA GLN A 177 15.35 13.23 -8.49
C GLN A 177 16.25 11.98 -8.51
N ALA A 178 16.63 11.47 -7.33
CA ALA A 178 17.42 10.25 -7.20
C ALA A 178 16.69 9.01 -7.74
N PHE A 179 15.36 8.96 -7.62
CA PHE A 179 14.54 7.92 -8.25
C PHE A 179 14.37 8.09 -9.78
N GLY A 180 14.93 9.15 -10.37
CA GLY A 180 14.84 9.42 -11.81
C GLY A 180 13.45 9.89 -12.28
N VAL A 181 12.57 10.29 -11.36
CA VAL A 181 11.18 10.68 -11.71
C VAL A 181 11.01 12.18 -11.90
N LEU A 182 11.95 13.00 -11.42
CA LEU A 182 11.92 14.46 -11.48
C LEU A 182 13.27 15.00 -11.98
N SER A 183 13.26 16.00 -12.87
CA SER A 183 14.49 16.67 -13.30
C SER A 183 14.93 17.74 -12.29
N SER A 184 16.20 18.18 -12.36
CA SER A 184 16.73 19.23 -11.48
C SER A 184 16.01 20.57 -11.62
N THR A 185 15.54 20.89 -12.82
CA THR A 185 14.89 22.16 -13.17
C THR A 185 13.37 22.12 -13.04
N SER A 186 12.77 20.94 -12.87
CA SER A 186 11.31 20.80 -12.75
C SER A 186 10.78 21.29 -11.40
N ASN A 187 9.54 21.80 -11.43
CA ASN A 187 8.77 22.14 -10.23
C ASN A 187 8.43 20.86 -9.44
N PHE A 188 8.46 20.95 -8.12
CA PHE A 188 8.10 19.82 -7.25
C PHE A 188 6.60 19.87 -6.92
N THR A 189 5.80 19.31 -7.82
CA THR A 189 4.34 19.24 -7.70
C THR A 189 3.87 17.82 -8.03
N ASN A 190 2.70 17.44 -7.53
CA ASN A 190 2.07 16.18 -7.91
C ASN A 190 1.96 16.10 -9.44
N THR A 191 2.49 15.04 -10.03
CA THR A 191 2.56 14.87 -11.49
C THR A 191 2.06 13.48 -11.86
N LEU A 192 1.06 13.42 -12.75
CA LEU A 192 0.52 12.17 -13.29
C LEU A 192 1.49 11.51 -14.27
N LYS A 193 1.30 10.21 -14.54
CA LYS A 193 2.03 9.45 -15.55
C LYS A 193 1.45 9.62 -16.95
#